data_AF-A0A8D6PTH1-F1
#
_entry.id   AF-A0A8D6PTH1-F1
#
_cell.length_a   1.000
_cell.length_b   1.000
_cell.length_c   1.000
_cell.angle_alpha   90.00
_cell.angle_beta   90.00
_cell.angle_gamma   90.00
#
_symmetry.space_group_name_H-M   'P 1'
#
loop_
_entity.id
_entity.type
_entity.pdbx_description
1 polymer ?
#
loop_
_entity_poly.entity_id
_entity_poly.type
_entity_poly.pdbx_seq_one_letter_code
_entity_poly.pdbx_strand_id
1 'polypeptide(L)'
;MEIIINTTLPFRLIPEIPKDKDFKRVLRRRLLNGWNYALHYVDATIKVAYSTMDCWKSNYLKGLRKRTKVIFKRPFVRVKTTLIKYNKEKGEIKITIKPRKEYLILNIKDEWFFDKVKDWEIGEIILKENSAYLTFKQSIDHSIIEIIVGVYSNLKSLDIYHPIEGWIRVDLSELHRIKEVYDIIIDKLKSIYKKSPKRIMLQKLSNCYKPSKIYIKYNILYFCLTYCLLPH
;
A
#
# COMPACT_ATOMS: atom_id res chain seq x y z
N MET A 1 15.73 23.77 -5.48
CA MET A 1 15.27 24.02 -4.10
C MET A 1 16.24 23.32 -3.17
N GLU A 2 17.15 24.10 -2.61
CA GLU A 2 18.26 23.64 -1.79
C GLU A 2 17.82 23.46 -0.34
N ILE A 3 18.37 22.44 0.31
CA ILE A 3 18.13 22.12 1.72
C ILE A 3 19.24 22.81 2.52
N ILE A 4 18.87 23.71 3.43
CA ILE A 4 19.80 24.44 4.30
C ILE A 4 20.37 23.45 5.35
N ILE A 5 21.67 23.57 5.64
CA ILE A 5 22.46 22.65 6.48
C ILE A 5 22.95 23.42 7.73
N ASN A 6 22.66 22.92 8.93
CA ASN A 6 23.32 23.33 10.18
C ASN A 6 24.13 22.15 10.74
N THR A 7 25.38 22.39 11.18
CA THR A 7 26.37 21.36 11.54
C THR A 7 26.91 21.54 12.95
N THR A 8 26.92 20.47 13.76
CA THR A 8 28.00 20.10 14.72
C THR A 8 27.87 18.63 15.17
N LEU A 9 29.00 17.88 15.12
CA LEU A 9 29.28 16.50 15.63
C LEU A 9 28.69 15.31 14.82
N PRO A 10 29.09 14.01 15.01
CA PRO A 10 29.06 12.90 14.02
C PRO A 10 27.65 12.33 13.79
N PHE A 11 26.68 13.23 13.79
CA PHE A 11 25.28 12.99 13.75
C PHE A 11 24.83 13.00 12.29
N ARG A 12 24.02 11.99 11.95
CA ARG A 12 23.33 11.97 10.66
C ARG A 12 22.54 13.27 10.52
N LEU A 13 22.79 14.03 9.44
CA LEU A 13 22.04 15.24 9.12
C LEU A 13 20.54 14.94 9.12
N ILE A 14 19.78 15.61 9.99
CA ILE A 14 18.34 15.38 10.13
C ILE A 14 17.64 16.06 8.96
N PRO A 15 17.00 15.32 8.03
CA PRO A 15 16.32 15.95 6.91
C PRO A 15 15.05 16.64 7.39
N GLU A 16 14.88 17.91 7.01
CA GLU A 16 13.63 18.65 7.21
C GLU A 16 12.73 18.49 6.00
N ILE A 17 11.48 18.13 6.25
CA ILE A 17 10.46 17.98 5.22
C ILE A 17 9.47 19.12 5.48
N PRO A 18 9.31 20.10 4.57
CA PRO A 18 8.38 21.21 4.76
C PRO A 18 6.97 20.66 4.95
N LYS A 19 6.33 20.93 6.10
CA LYS A 19 4.97 20.43 6.40
C LYS A 19 3.95 21.54 6.51
N ASP A 20 4.38 22.78 6.33
CA ASP A 20 3.59 23.99 6.45
C ASP A 20 2.46 24.01 5.41
N LYS A 21 1.36 24.65 5.81
CA LYS A 21 0.11 24.66 5.03
C LYS A 21 0.28 25.47 3.74
N ASP A 22 1.07 26.55 3.79
CA ASP A 22 1.30 27.42 2.66
C ASP A 22 2.14 26.76 1.57
N PHE A 23 3.21 26.07 1.93
CA PHE A 23 4.02 25.26 1.03
C PHE A 23 3.16 24.19 0.35
N LYS A 24 2.35 23.46 1.12
CA LYS A 24 1.43 22.45 0.54
C LYS A 24 0.43 23.08 -0.44
N ARG A 25 -0.08 24.27 -0.13
CA ARG A 25 -0.99 25.02 -1.01
C ARG A 25 -0.31 25.47 -2.30
N VAL A 26 0.89 26.00 -2.22
CA VAL A 26 1.70 26.42 -3.37
C VAL A 26 2.10 25.23 -4.23
N LEU A 27 2.58 24.15 -3.62
CA LEU A 27 2.91 22.89 -4.30
C LEU A 27 1.70 22.35 -5.05
N ARG A 28 0.54 22.26 -4.38
CA ARG A 28 -0.71 21.81 -5.00
C ARG A 28 -1.09 22.68 -6.21
N ARG A 29 -1.00 24.01 -6.09
CA ARG A 29 -1.32 24.92 -7.20
C ARG A 29 -0.40 24.69 -8.40
N ARG A 30 0.90 24.49 -8.17
CA ARG A 30 1.87 24.18 -9.22
C ARG A 30 1.56 22.86 -9.92
N LEU A 31 1.26 21.81 -9.15
CA LEU A 31 0.93 20.49 -9.70
C LEU A 31 -0.41 20.46 -10.45
N LEU A 32 -1.32 21.38 -10.14
CA LEU A 32 -2.59 21.53 -10.84
C LEU A 32 -2.48 22.33 -12.14
N ASN A 33 -1.36 23.01 -12.39
CA ASN A 33 -1.16 23.74 -13.63
C ASN A 33 -1.08 22.76 -14.81
N GLY A 34 -1.94 22.92 -15.82
CA GLY A 34 -2.05 22.00 -16.95
C GLY A 34 -2.65 20.62 -16.62
N TRP A 35 -3.19 20.43 -15.41
CA TRP A 35 -3.76 19.15 -14.99
C TRP A 35 -5.19 18.94 -15.49
N ASN A 36 -5.37 17.99 -16.40
CA ASN A 36 -6.66 17.71 -17.05
C ASN A 36 -7.48 16.58 -16.39
N TYR A 37 -6.97 15.95 -15.34
CA TYR A 37 -7.61 14.82 -14.66
C TYR A 37 -8.27 15.25 -13.35
N ALA A 38 -8.92 14.31 -12.65
CA ALA A 38 -9.53 14.61 -11.35
C ALA A 38 -8.49 15.14 -10.35
N LEU A 39 -8.82 16.26 -9.69
CA LEU A 39 -7.93 16.96 -8.74
C LEU A 39 -7.48 16.05 -7.58
N HIS A 40 -8.32 15.09 -7.20
CA HIS A 40 -8.03 14.14 -6.12
C HIS A 40 -6.81 13.25 -6.40
N TYR A 41 -6.41 13.06 -7.66
CA TYR A 41 -5.18 12.33 -7.98
C TYR A 41 -3.93 13.11 -7.54
N VAL A 42 -3.95 14.43 -7.66
CA VAL A 42 -2.85 15.29 -7.16
C VAL A 42 -2.83 15.24 -5.64
N ASP A 43 -3.99 15.38 -4.99
CA ASP A 43 -4.10 15.32 -3.52
C ASP A 43 -3.60 13.97 -2.98
N ALA A 44 -3.98 12.85 -3.61
CA ALA A 44 -3.53 11.51 -3.25
C ALA A 44 -2.01 11.34 -3.46
N THR A 45 -1.47 11.85 -4.56
CA THR A 45 -0.03 11.82 -4.86
C THR A 45 0.77 12.58 -3.82
N ILE A 46 0.33 13.78 -3.44
CA ILE A 46 0.96 14.58 -2.37
C ILE A 46 0.96 13.76 -1.06
N LYS A 47 -0.19 13.18 -0.68
CA LYS A 47 -0.28 12.36 0.54
C LYS A 47 0.70 11.18 0.55
N VAL A 48 0.81 10.45 -0.57
CA VAL A 48 1.74 9.33 -0.72
C VAL A 48 3.19 9.79 -0.65
N ALA A 49 3.54 10.90 -1.29
CA ALA A 49 4.88 11.46 -1.26
C ALA A 49 5.31 11.79 0.17
N TYR A 50 4.47 12.50 0.94
CA TYR A 50 4.74 12.83 2.34
C TYR A 50 4.93 11.60 3.23
N SER A 51 3.99 10.64 3.15
CA SER A 51 4.10 9.39 3.90
C SER A 51 5.39 8.63 3.59
N THR A 52 5.79 8.61 2.32
CA THR A 52 7.02 7.93 1.88
C THR A 52 8.27 8.66 2.39
N MET A 53 8.28 10.00 2.36
CA MET A 53 9.39 10.80 2.89
C MET A 53 9.51 10.66 4.41
N ASP A 54 8.40 10.63 5.14
CA ASP A 54 8.39 10.41 6.59
C ASP A 54 8.94 9.02 6.95
N CYS A 55 8.52 7.98 6.20
CA CYS A 55 9.05 6.62 6.36
C CYS A 55 10.55 6.54 6.02
N TRP A 56 10.99 7.21 4.95
CA TRP A 56 12.40 7.30 4.61
C TRP A 56 13.20 8.02 5.71
N LYS A 57 12.72 9.14 6.23
CA LYS A 57 13.36 9.89 7.33
C LYS A 57 13.49 9.02 8.58
N SER A 58 12.43 8.33 8.99
CA SER A 58 12.47 7.41 10.14
C SER A 58 13.53 6.32 9.96
N ASN A 59 13.56 5.66 8.79
CA ASN A 59 14.55 4.63 8.50
C ASN A 59 15.98 5.17 8.36
N TYR A 60 16.14 6.40 7.87
CA TYR A 60 17.42 7.07 7.79
C TYR A 60 17.96 7.40 9.19
N LEU A 61 17.12 7.89 10.12
CA LEU A 61 17.54 8.12 11.50
C LEU A 61 17.93 6.81 12.20
N LYS A 62 17.21 5.71 11.93
CA LYS A 62 17.45 4.37 12.50
C LYS A 62 18.68 3.63 11.98
N GLY A 63 19.50 4.21 11.11
CA GLY A 63 20.62 3.45 10.54
C GLY A 63 20.35 2.78 9.19
N LEU A 64 19.08 2.49 8.89
CA LEU A 64 18.63 1.52 7.89
C LEU A 64 18.63 2.04 6.44
N ARG A 65 18.71 3.35 6.24
CA ARG A 65 18.79 3.96 4.90
C ARG A 65 19.94 4.96 4.79
N LYS A 66 20.44 5.09 3.55
CA LYS A 66 21.42 6.11 3.14
C LYS A 66 20.70 7.42 2.78
N ARG A 67 21.47 8.52 2.65
CA ARG A 67 21.01 9.87 2.26
C ARG A 67 20.51 9.98 0.80
N THR A 68 20.24 8.86 0.14
CA THR A 68 19.76 8.84 -1.26
C THR A 68 18.33 9.36 -1.34
N LYS A 69 18.06 10.20 -2.34
CA LYS A 69 16.69 10.66 -2.67
C LYS A 69 15.75 9.47 -2.85
N VAL A 70 14.53 9.61 -2.34
CA VAL A 70 13.47 8.62 -2.55
C VAL A 70 13.03 8.65 -4.01
N ILE A 71 13.03 7.48 -4.66
CA ILE A 71 12.59 7.33 -6.04
C ILE A 71 11.53 6.25 -6.11
N PHE A 72 10.39 6.56 -6.73
CA PHE A 72 9.35 5.59 -7.03
C PHE A 72 9.69 4.85 -8.33
N LYS A 73 10.32 3.68 -8.22
CA LYS A 73 10.67 2.85 -9.39
C LYS A 73 9.46 2.28 -10.13
N ARG A 74 8.31 2.19 -9.45
CA ARG A 74 7.06 1.65 -9.98
C ARG A 74 5.93 2.62 -9.64
N PRO A 75 5.49 3.43 -10.61
CA PRO A 75 4.43 4.40 -10.38
C PRO A 75 3.13 3.70 -10.00
N PHE A 76 2.39 4.29 -9.07
CA PHE A 76 1.04 3.88 -8.71
C PHE A 76 0.25 5.11 -8.27
N VAL A 77 -1.08 5.06 -8.38
CA VAL A 77 -1.95 6.10 -7.84
C VAL A 77 -3.03 5.47 -6.96
N ARG A 78 -3.29 6.11 -5.82
CA ARG A 78 -4.39 5.75 -4.93
C ARG A 78 -5.63 6.52 -5.38
N VAL A 79 -6.70 5.79 -5.67
CA VAL A 79 -7.97 6.36 -6.10
C VAL A 79 -8.78 6.68 -4.85
N LYS A 80 -9.23 7.93 -4.74
CA LYS A 80 -10.14 8.33 -3.67
C LYS A 80 -11.51 7.65 -3.88
N THR A 81 -12.12 7.17 -2.80
CA THR A 81 -13.46 6.53 -2.81
C THR A 81 -14.51 7.36 -3.54
N THR A 82 -14.44 8.69 -3.46
CA THR A 82 -15.36 9.61 -4.15
C THR A 82 -15.27 9.57 -5.68
N LEU A 83 -14.18 9.05 -6.25
CA LEU A 83 -14.03 8.86 -7.70
C LEU A 83 -14.53 7.49 -8.18
N ILE A 84 -14.94 6.62 -7.25
CA ILE A 84 -15.30 5.24 -7.51
C ILE A 84 -16.83 5.10 -7.43
N LYS A 85 -17.41 4.42 -8.40
CA LYS A 85 -18.78 3.92 -8.36
C LYS A 85 -18.76 2.42 -8.61
N TYR A 86 -19.44 1.65 -7.79
CA TYR A 86 -19.52 0.19 -7.92
C TYR A 86 -20.95 -0.23 -8.22
N ASN A 87 -21.14 -0.91 -9.35
CA ASN A 87 -22.38 -1.59 -9.68
C ASN A 87 -22.26 -3.06 -9.28
N LYS A 88 -22.94 -3.45 -8.19
CA LYS A 88 -22.91 -4.81 -7.63
C LYS A 88 -23.52 -5.85 -8.58
N GLU A 89 -24.61 -5.51 -9.26
CA GLU A 89 -25.33 -6.41 -10.17
C GLU A 89 -24.50 -6.75 -11.42
N LYS A 90 -23.81 -5.75 -11.97
CA LYS A 90 -22.95 -5.91 -13.15
C LYS A 90 -21.53 -6.33 -12.81
N GLY A 91 -21.11 -6.24 -11.55
CA GLY A 91 -19.71 -6.42 -11.16
C GLY A 91 -18.79 -5.36 -11.78
N GLU A 92 -19.28 -4.14 -12.00
CA GLU A 92 -18.53 -3.08 -12.68
C GLU A 92 -18.08 -1.99 -11.70
N ILE A 93 -16.79 -1.73 -11.66
CA ILE A 93 -16.17 -0.66 -10.89
C ILE A 93 -15.79 0.46 -11.86
N LYS A 94 -16.50 1.59 -11.78
CA LYS A 94 -16.27 2.79 -12.58
C LYS A 94 -15.43 3.79 -11.80
N ILE A 95 -14.25 4.10 -12.32
CA ILE A 95 -13.29 5.03 -11.75
C ILE A 95 -13.22 6.28 -12.61
N THR A 96 -13.41 7.44 -12.01
CA THR A 96 -13.35 8.72 -12.74
C THR A 96 -11.89 9.11 -13.01
N ILE A 97 -11.54 9.26 -14.28
CA ILE A 97 -10.21 9.70 -14.73
C ILE A 97 -10.24 11.20 -14.98
N LYS A 98 -11.15 11.64 -15.88
CA LYS A 98 -11.47 13.05 -16.10
C LYS A 98 -12.91 13.32 -15.69
N PRO A 99 -13.16 14.29 -14.80
CA PRO A 99 -14.51 14.62 -14.35
C PRO A 99 -15.46 14.84 -15.53
N ARG A 100 -16.62 14.16 -15.51
CA ARG A 100 -17.68 14.27 -16.54
C ARG A 100 -17.29 13.89 -17.97
N LYS A 101 -16.08 13.35 -18.21
CA LYS A 101 -15.58 13.03 -19.55
C LYS A 101 -15.11 11.59 -19.69
N GLU A 102 -14.14 11.18 -18.87
CA GLU A 102 -13.45 9.89 -19.04
C GLU A 102 -13.51 9.06 -17.75
N TYR A 103 -13.81 7.78 -17.92
CA TYR A 103 -13.91 6.81 -16.85
C TYR A 103 -13.16 5.53 -17.23
N LEU A 104 -12.47 4.94 -16.25
CA LEU A 104 -11.91 3.59 -16.33
C LEU A 104 -12.95 2.63 -15.74
N ILE A 105 -13.37 1.64 -16.51
CA ILE A 105 -14.32 0.61 -16.07
C ILE A 105 -13.54 -0.70 -15.88
N LEU A 106 -13.63 -1.26 -14.69
CA LEU A 106 -13.09 -2.59 -14.36
C LEU A 106 -14.28 -3.53 -14.16
N ASN A 107 -14.35 -4.60 -14.94
CA ASN A 107 -15.35 -5.65 -14.75
C ASN A 107 -14.71 -6.77 -13.93
N ILE A 108 -15.35 -7.15 -12.83
CA ILE A 108 -14.93 -8.22 -11.92
C ILE A 108 -15.93 -9.38 -11.87
N LYS A 109 -16.98 -9.37 -12.71
CA LYS A 109 -18.08 -10.34 -12.63
C LYS A 109 -17.64 -11.79 -12.87
N ASP A 110 -16.71 -11.98 -13.81
CA ASP A 110 -16.21 -13.31 -14.18
C ASP A 110 -14.97 -13.71 -13.36
N GLU A 111 -14.61 -12.93 -12.34
CA GLU A 111 -13.46 -13.23 -11.49
C GLU A 111 -13.81 -14.27 -10.42
N TRP A 112 -12.87 -15.17 -10.14
CA TRP A 112 -13.05 -16.28 -9.19
C TRP A 112 -13.45 -15.84 -7.77
N PHE A 113 -13.20 -14.59 -7.40
CA PHE A 113 -13.52 -14.03 -6.08
C PHE A 113 -14.85 -13.27 -6.05
N PHE A 114 -15.51 -13.06 -7.19
CA PHE A 114 -16.69 -12.20 -7.31
C PHE A 114 -17.80 -12.59 -6.33
N ASP A 115 -18.16 -13.88 -6.29
CA ASP A 115 -19.23 -14.37 -5.43
C ASP A 115 -18.99 -14.11 -3.94
N LYS A 116 -17.72 -14.02 -3.53
CA LYS A 116 -17.33 -13.74 -2.14
C LYS A 116 -17.46 -12.28 -1.77
N VAL A 117 -17.35 -11.37 -2.74
CA VAL A 117 -17.23 -9.93 -2.50
C VAL A 117 -18.33 -9.11 -3.15
N LYS A 118 -19.27 -9.73 -3.89
CA LYS A 118 -20.33 -9.05 -4.64
C LYS A 118 -21.15 -8.09 -3.78
N ASP A 119 -21.39 -8.46 -2.53
CA ASP A 119 -22.20 -7.68 -1.58
C ASP A 119 -21.37 -6.67 -0.77
N TRP A 120 -20.04 -6.72 -0.85
CA TRP A 120 -19.14 -5.88 -0.06
C TRP A 120 -19.02 -4.48 -0.68
N GLU A 121 -18.57 -3.52 0.13
CA GLU A 121 -18.24 -2.18 -0.35
C GLU A 121 -16.84 -2.15 -0.95
N ILE A 122 -16.61 -1.27 -1.93
CA ILE A 122 -15.27 -1.02 -2.44
C ILE A 122 -14.50 -0.13 -1.46
N GLY A 123 -13.34 -0.61 -1.05
CA GLY A 123 -12.37 0.12 -0.26
C GLY A 123 -11.47 1.04 -1.09
N GLU A 124 -10.20 1.11 -0.70
CA GLU A 124 -9.19 1.84 -1.46
C GLU A 124 -8.78 1.05 -2.73
N ILE A 125 -8.75 1.73 -3.87
CA ILE A 125 -8.20 1.17 -5.11
C ILE A 125 -6.81 1.76 -5.36
N ILE A 126 -5.86 0.90 -5.73
CA ILE A 126 -4.54 1.33 -6.19
C ILE A 126 -4.38 0.93 -7.65
N LEU A 127 -4.29 1.93 -8.53
CA LEU A 127 -3.98 1.70 -9.94
C LEU A 127 -2.46 1.70 -10.14
N LYS A 128 -1.98 0.70 -10.87
CA LYS A 128 -0.63 0.60 -11.44
C LYS A 128 -0.76 0.57 -12.95
N GLU A 129 0.38 0.67 -13.65
CA GLU A 129 0.43 0.72 -15.12
C GLU A 129 -0.41 -0.37 -15.80
N ASN A 130 -0.30 -1.61 -15.30
CA ASN A 130 -0.95 -2.78 -15.92
C ASN A 130 -1.80 -3.60 -14.93
N SER A 131 -2.12 -3.04 -13.76
CA SER A 131 -2.94 -3.76 -12.78
C SER A 131 -3.63 -2.82 -11.81
N ALA A 132 -4.77 -3.27 -11.28
CA ALA A 132 -5.47 -2.60 -10.19
C ALA A 132 -5.45 -3.50 -8.96
N TYR A 133 -5.19 -2.92 -7.79
CA TYR A 133 -5.44 -3.56 -6.51
C TYR A 133 -6.78 -3.07 -6.00
N LEU A 134 -7.71 -4.00 -5.84
CA LEU A 134 -9.02 -3.75 -5.29
C LEU A 134 -8.98 -4.20 -3.82
N THR A 135 -9.48 -3.34 -2.94
CA THR A 135 -9.78 -3.73 -1.57
C THR A 135 -11.28 -3.66 -1.38
N PHE A 136 -11.80 -4.55 -0.56
CA PHE A 136 -13.22 -4.64 -0.26
C PHE A 136 -13.41 -4.49 1.26
N LYS A 137 -14.53 -3.89 1.66
CA LYS A 137 -14.91 -3.69 3.05
C LYS A 137 -16.24 -4.38 3.28
N GLN A 138 -16.26 -5.26 4.27
CA GLN A 138 -17.48 -5.84 4.79
C GLN A 138 -17.87 -5.09 6.06
N SER A 139 -19.06 -4.52 6.09
CA SER A 139 -19.67 -4.06 7.34
C SER A 139 -20.07 -5.31 8.12
N ILE A 140 -19.46 -5.50 9.29
CA ILE A 140 -19.88 -6.54 10.23
C ILE A 140 -21.00 -5.94 11.06
N ASP A 141 -22.17 -6.58 11.04
CA ASP A 141 -23.25 -6.19 11.92
C ASP A 141 -22.92 -6.66 13.33
N HIS A 142 -22.61 -5.71 14.21
CA HIS A 142 -22.27 -5.99 15.60
C HIS A 142 -23.48 -6.44 16.42
N SER A 143 -24.71 -6.27 15.93
CA SER A 143 -25.92 -6.76 16.61
C SER A 143 -26.03 -8.29 16.61
N ILE A 144 -25.32 -8.97 15.71
CA ILE A 144 -25.24 -10.44 15.62
C ILE A 144 -24.21 -11.00 16.63
N ILE A 145 -23.36 -10.15 17.21
CA ILE A 145 -22.30 -10.59 18.13
C ILE A 145 -22.90 -10.81 19.51
N GLU A 146 -23.33 -12.05 19.78
CA GLU A 146 -23.90 -12.46 21.07
C GLU A 146 -22.88 -12.41 22.22
N ILE A 147 -21.60 -12.67 21.92
CA ILE A 147 -20.53 -12.74 22.91
C ILE A 147 -19.30 -11.99 22.40
N ILE A 148 -18.86 -11.00 23.16
CA ILE A 148 -17.58 -10.32 22.94
C ILE A 148 -16.56 -10.93 23.91
N VAL A 149 -15.45 -11.41 23.35
CA VAL A 149 -14.37 -12.03 24.11
C VAL A 149 -13.18 -11.08 24.14
N GLY A 150 -12.61 -10.85 25.33
CA GLY A 150 -11.37 -10.11 25.48
C GLY A 150 -10.19 -11.00 25.11
N VAL A 151 -9.35 -10.58 24.17
CA VAL A 151 -8.17 -11.37 23.76
C VAL A 151 -6.91 -10.56 24.01
N TYR A 152 -5.99 -11.10 24.80
CA TYR A 152 -4.68 -10.55 25.06
C TYR A 152 -3.61 -11.52 24.57
N SER A 153 -2.82 -11.09 23.58
CA SER A 153 -1.76 -11.93 23.00
C SER A 153 -0.39 -11.51 23.56
N ASN A 154 0.29 -12.46 24.17
CA ASN A 154 1.69 -12.40 24.56
C ASN A 154 2.55 -13.24 23.60
N LEU A 155 3.87 -13.19 23.78
CA LEU A 155 4.82 -13.93 22.93
C LEU A 155 4.59 -15.45 22.94
N LYS A 156 4.26 -16.00 24.11
CA LYS A 156 4.12 -17.44 24.38
C LYS A 156 2.78 -17.81 24.99
N SER A 157 1.84 -16.87 25.11
CA SER A 157 0.49 -17.20 25.55
C SER A 157 -0.55 -16.35 24.85
N LEU A 158 -1.74 -16.91 24.70
CA LEU A 158 -2.94 -16.19 24.32
C LEU A 158 -3.89 -16.28 25.51
N ASP A 159 -4.11 -15.16 26.18
CA ASP A 159 -4.97 -15.07 27.35
C ASP A 159 -6.32 -14.50 26.87
N ILE A 160 -7.37 -15.29 27.06
CA ILE A 160 -8.72 -15.05 26.55
C ILE A 160 -9.64 -14.89 27.76
N TYR A 161 -10.39 -13.79 27.83
CA TYR A 161 -11.45 -13.58 28.80
C TYR A 161 -12.81 -13.77 28.13
N HIS A 162 -13.45 -14.90 28.43
CA HIS A 162 -14.79 -15.21 27.96
C HIS A 162 -15.82 -14.81 29.04
N PRO A 163 -16.89 -14.07 28.71
CA PRO A 163 -17.88 -13.63 29.70
C PRO A 163 -18.56 -14.75 30.50
N ILE A 164 -18.71 -15.94 29.90
CA ILE A 164 -19.32 -17.14 30.50
C ILE A 164 -18.25 -18.07 31.10
N GLU A 165 -17.31 -18.56 30.27
CA GLU A 165 -16.26 -19.52 30.67
C GLU A 165 -15.11 -18.92 31.50
N GLY A 166 -15.04 -17.60 31.66
CA GLY A 166 -13.98 -16.93 32.42
C GLY A 166 -12.63 -16.90 31.69
N TRP A 167 -11.53 -16.98 32.45
CA TRP A 167 -10.18 -16.88 31.93
C TRP A 167 -9.70 -18.20 31.30
N ILE A 168 -9.37 -18.15 30.01
CA ILE A 168 -8.81 -19.25 29.25
C ILE A 168 -7.40 -18.86 28.82
N ARG A 169 -6.40 -19.67 29.14
CA ARG A 169 -5.01 -19.45 28.75
C ARG A 169 -4.54 -20.53 27.80
N VAL A 170 -4.16 -20.12 26.59
CA VAL A 170 -3.57 -21.01 25.59
C VAL A 170 -2.06 -20.82 25.58
N ASP A 171 -1.31 -21.91 25.79
CA ASP A 171 0.15 -21.90 25.63
C ASP A 171 0.52 -21.88 24.14
N LEU A 172 1.33 -20.90 23.75
CA LEU A 172 1.85 -20.72 22.39
C LEU A 172 3.35 -21.00 22.30
N SER A 173 3.98 -21.52 23.35
CA SER A 173 5.42 -21.77 23.41
C SER A 173 5.92 -22.64 22.26
N GLU A 174 5.16 -23.69 21.91
CA GLU A 174 5.51 -24.56 20.78
C GLU A 174 5.40 -23.84 19.44
N LEU A 175 4.32 -23.08 19.23
CA LEU A 175 4.14 -22.30 18.01
C LEU A 175 5.25 -21.24 17.85
N HIS A 176 5.65 -20.62 18.95
CA HIS A 176 6.75 -19.67 18.98
C HIS A 176 8.08 -20.33 18.60
N ARG A 177 8.38 -21.50 19.17
CA ARG A 177 9.58 -22.29 18.82
C ARG A 177 9.60 -22.65 17.34
N ILE A 178 8.46 -23.09 16.79
CA ILE A 178 8.34 -23.39 15.36
C ILE A 178 8.64 -22.13 14.54
N LYS A 179 8.00 -21.00 14.87
CA LYS A 179 8.23 -19.71 14.19
C LYS A 179 9.70 -19.30 14.20
N GLU A 180 10.39 -19.38 15.33
CA GLU A 180 11.82 -19.04 15.44
C GLU A 180 12.68 -19.88 14.49
N VAL A 181 12.44 -21.20 14.45
CA VAL A 181 13.14 -22.11 13.53
C VAL A 181 12.89 -21.70 12.07
N TYR A 182 11.64 -21.40 11.71
CA TYR A 182 11.31 -20.92 10.37
C TYR A 182 11.95 -19.58 10.04
N ASP A 183 11.97 -18.62 10.96
CA ASP A 183 12.60 -17.31 10.75
C ASP A 183 14.11 -17.47 10.50
N ILE A 184 14.80 -18.36 11.23
CA ILE A 184 16.21 -18.72 10.98
C ILE A 184 16.39 -19.32 9.58
N ILE A 185 15.53 -20.26 9.17
CA ILE A 185 15.58 -20.88 7.84
C ILE A 185 15.38 -19.81 6.75
N ILE A 186 14.37 -18.95 6.91
CA ILE A 186 14.06 -17.87 5.98
C ILE A 186 15.23 -16.89 5.87
N ASP A 187 15.88 -16.53 6.98
CA ASP A 187 17.02 -15.61 6.95
C ASP A 187 18.27 -16.22 6.31
N LYS A 188 18.52 -17.52 6.52
CA LYS A 188 19.54 -18.27 5.77
C LYS A 188 19.22 -18.27 4.26
N LEU A 189 17.98 -18.56 3.88
CA LEU A 189 17.54 -18.53 2.48
C LEU A 189 17.71 -17.14 1.85
N LYS A 190 17.32 -16.06 2.56
CA LYS A 190 17.52 -14.67 2.10
C LYS A 190 19.01 -14.35 1.93
N SER A 191 19.88 -14.83 2.81
CA SER A 191 21.34 -14.63 2.73
C SER A 191 21.93 -15.31 1.49
N ILE A 192 21.56 -16.57 1.24
CA ILE A 192 21.95 -17.31 0.03
C ILE A 192 21.42 -16.59 -1.22
N TYR A 193 20.15 -16.17 -1.18
CA TYR A 193 19.50 -15.47 -2.30
C TYR A 193 20.20 -14.16 -2.67
N LYS A 194 20.66 -13.39 -1.67
CA LYS A 194 21.45 -12.16 -1.90
C LYS A 194 22.79 -12.42 -2.58
N LYS A 195 23.39 -13.60 -2.39
CA LYS A 195 24.69 -13.99 -2.94
C LYS A 195 24.58 -14.72 -4.29
N SER A 196 23.38 -15.14 -4.69
CA SER A 196 23.16 -15.93 -5.92
C SER A 196 23.14 -15.06 -7.19
N PRO A 197 23.72 -15.50 -8.32
CA PRO A 197 23.64 -14.80 -9.60
C PRO A 197 22.18 -14.65 -10.07
N LYS A 198 21.80 -13.44 -10.50
CA LYS A 198 20.43 -13.07 -10.95
C LYS A 198 19.82 -13.99 -12.02
N ARG A 199 20.63 -14.83 -12.70
CA ARG A 199 20.22 -15.69 -13.83
C ARG A 199 19.41 -16.92 -13.40
N ILE A 200 19.66 -17.48 -12.20
CA ILE A 200 18.90 -18.64 -11.67
C ILE A 200 17.49 -18.22 -11.20
N MET A 201 17.31 -16.93 -10.92
CA MET A 201 16.12 -16.33 -10.33
C MET A 201 14.89 -16.35 -11.26
N LEU A 202 15.08 -16.22 -12.58
CA LEU A 202 13.97 -16.12 -13.54
C LEU A 202 13.31 -17.47 -13.84
N GLN A 203 14.06 -18.57 -13.80
CA GLN A 203 13.57 -19.91 -14.16
C GLN A 203 12.77 -20.61 -13.06
N LYS A 204 13.02 -20.32 -11.78
CA LYS A 204 12.26 -20.94 -10.67
C LYS A 204 10.98 -20.17 -10.32
N LEU A 205 10.99 -18.85 -10.40
CA LEU A 205 9.80 -18.01 -10.14
C LEU A 205 8.70 -18.16 -11.20
N SER A 206 9.04 -18.51 -12.45
CA SER A 206 8.06 -18.83 -13.49
C SER A 206 7.27 -20.11 -13.22
N ASN A 207 7.84 -21.05 -12.46
CA ASN A 207 7.25 -22.37 -12.24
C ASN A 207 6.40 -22.45 -10.96
N CYS A 208 6.66 -21.60 -9.95
CA CYS A 208 5.98 -21.68 -8.65
C CYS A 208 4.91 -20.59 -8.43
N TYR A 209 4.81 -19.59 -9.31
CA TYR A 209 3.80 -18.54 -9.23
C TYR A 209 3.20 -18.34 -10.63
N LYS A 210 2.02 -18.90 -10.87
CA LYS A 210 1.10 -18.43 -11.92
C LYS A 210 0.10 -17.48 -11.26
N PRO A 211 0.42 -16.19 -11.04
CA PRO A 211 -0.64 -15.24 -10.80
C PRO A 211 -1.44 -15.17 -12.11
N SER A 212 -2.74 -15.48 -12.04
CA SER A 212 -3.73 -15.12 -13.03
C SER A 212 -3.73 -13.59 -13.13
N LYS A 213 -2.83 -13.08 -13.97
CA LYS A 213 -2.75 -11.66 -14.32
C LYS A 213 -3.80 -11.41 -15.38
N ILE A 214 -4.90 -10.81 -14.98
CA ILE A 214 -5.81 -10.18 -15.93
C ILE A 214 -5.11 -8.92 -16.43
N TYR A 215 -4.79 -8.91 -17.72
CA TYR A 215 -4.23 -7.77 -18.43
C TYR A 215 -5.37 -6.88 -18.90
N ILE A 216 -5.67 -5.82 -18.15
CA ILE A 216 -6.50 -4.74 -18.67
C ILE A 216 -5.55 -3.65 -19.18
N LYS A 217 -5.41 -3.57 -20.50
CA LYS A 217 -4.63 -2.53 -21.20
C LYS A 217 -5.30 -1.17 -21.00
N TYR A 218 -4.77 -0.32 -20.12
CA TYR A 218 -5.04 1.12 -20.19
C TYR A 218 -3.80 1.95 -19.82
N ASN A 219 -3.38 2.76 -20.78
CA ASN A 219 -2.14 3.56 -20.77
C ASN A 219 -2.32 4.90 -20.04
N ILE A 220 -2.84 4.88 -18.81
CA ILE A 220 -3.23 6.09 -18.06
C ILE A 220 -2.15 6.55 -17.07
N LEU A 221 -1.33 5.62 -16.52
CA LEU A 221 -0.31 5.99 -15.53
C LEU A 221 0.93 6.68 -16.11
N TYR A 222 1.25 6.44 -17.38
CA TYR A 222 2.39 7.10 -18.03
C TYR A 222 2.19 8.62 -18.16
N PHE A 223 0.95 9.11 -18.11
CA PHE A 223 0.67 10.54 -18.21
C PHE A 223 0.72 11.26 -16.85
N CYS A 224 0.25 10.61 -15.78
CA CYS A 224 0.16 11.23 -14.45
C CYS A 224 1.52 11.44 -13.77
N LEU A 225 2.48 10.55 -13.98
CA LEU A 225 3.74 10.55 -13.22
C LEU A 225 4.93 11.13 -13.99
N THR A 226 4.90 11.13 -15.32
CA THR A 226 5.97 11.70 -16.15
C THR A 226 5.99 13.24 -16.08
N TYR A 227 4.83 13.89 -15.87
CA TYR A 227 4.74 15.35 -15.69
C TYR A 227 4.90 15.84 -14.25
N CYS A 228 4.79 14.98 -13.23
CA CYS A 228 4.86 15.42 -11.82
C CYS A 228 6.27 15.39 -11.22
N LEU A 229 7.27 14.78 -11.88
CA LEU A 229 8.60 14.53 -11.30
C LEU A 229 9.79 14.87 -12.20
N LEU A 230 9.57 15.40 -13.41
CA LEU A 230 10.65 15.95 -14.23
C LEU A 230 10.70 17.48 -14.07
N PRO A 231 11.84 18.07 -13.67
CA PRO A 231 12.05 19.49 -13.83
C PRO A 231 12.22 19.77 -15.33
N HIS A 232 11.40 20.64 -15.88
CA HIS A 232 11.87 21.59 -16.90
C HIS A 232 12.29 22.86 -16.15
#